data_AF-A0AAV5B736-F1
#
_entry.id   AF-A0AAV5B736-F1
#
_cell.length_a   1.000
_cell.length_b   1.000
_cell.length_c   1.000
_cell.angle_alpha   90.00
_cell.angle_beta   90.00
_cell.angle_gamma   90.00
#
_symmetry.space_group_name_H-M   'P 1'
#
loop_
_entity.id
_entity.type
_entity.pdbx_description
1 polymer ?
#
loop_
_entity_poly.entity_id
_entity_poly.type
_entity_poly.pdbx_seq_one_letter_code
_entity_poly.pdbx_strand_id
1 'polypeptide(L)'
;MHVMVSSNLYKKLKKSGRVDSFYKFKNFPSIKQFGMIAALHTFGRDLKWNPHIHALVPELIYDPKKDQIKAFTHFHFEKLRKTFQFELLRLIGLECQKNGTYTQFLNTKNQLYSRYDNGFYVYARQQKALKDDTYSSKVSEDINACIQYMLRYVGRPAMAESRIVEYDRQANCVHWFYHDHKTELRHDEWESAESFIVKLIRHIPDPNFKTIRYYGFYSNASRRTLDHVHDLLGKKNKKDYSRKKRKEKRNRDMEKLTYRNSMIDCFNKDPIKCRCGTTMEYRRTFDPVPKGEKNVRRYLDRSVNEVLSLRVPRDRSKVDLRRNVRDKPAEQLRLHLSAV
;
A
#
# COMPACT_ATOMS: atom_id res chain seq x y z
N MET A 1 4.66 -24.32 0.56
CA MET A 1 6.01 -23.84 0.35
C MET A 1 6.75 -24.91 -0.42
N HIS A 2 6.52 -25.04 -1.73
CA HIS A 2 7.54 -25.64 -2.58
C HIS A 2 8.60 -24.55 -2.79
N VAL A 3 9.45 -24.37 -1.78
CA VAL A 3 10.71 -23.67 -1.99
C VAL A 3 11.41 -24.44 -3.10
N MET A 4 11.70 -23.77 -4.22
CA MET A 4 12.59 -24.35 -5.24
C MET A 4 13.99 -24.39 -4.64
N VAL A 5 14.24 -25.42 -3.84
CA VAL A 5 15.55 -25.76 -3.32
C VAL A 5 16.12 -26.88 -4.16
N SER A 6 17.44 -26.85 -4.32
CA SER A 6 18.20 -28.01 -4.77
C SER A 6 17.72 -29.27 -4.03
N SER A 7 17.40 -30.32 -4.78
CA SER A 7 16.97 -31.63 -4.24
C SER A 7 17.99 -32.17 -3.22
N ASN A 8 19.27 -31.90 -3.43
CA ASN A 8 20.34 -32.25 -2.51
C ASN A 8 20.26 -31.48 -1.18
N LEU A 9 19.85 -30.21 -1.22
CA LEU A 9 19.72 -29.39 -0.01
C LEU A 9 18.50 -29.81 0.83
N TYR A 10 17.39 -30.14 0.17
CA TYR A 10 16.19 -30.68 0.82
C TYR A 10 16.45 -32.04 1.48
N LYS A 11 17.15 -32.95 0.79
CA LYS A 11 17.54 -34.27 1.35
C LYS A 11 18.43 -34.12 2.59
N LYS A 12 19.41 -33.21 2.59
CA LYS A 12 20.25 -32.93 3.77
C LYS A 12 19.43 -32.42 4.95
N LEU A 13 18.43 -31.58 4.69
CA LEU A 13 17.53 -31.02 5.70
C LEU A 13 16.62 -32.04 6.37
N LYS A 14 16.11 -33.00 5.59
CA LYS A 14 15.30 -34.10 6.13
C LYS A 14 16.14 -35.00 7.03
N LYS A 15 17.41 -35.26 6.66
CA LYS A 15 18.35 -36.04 7.48
C LYS A 15 18.73 -35.36 8.80
N SER A 16 18.71 -34.03 8.88
CA SER A 16 19.09 -33.29 10.10
C SER A 16 17.95 -33.12 11.13
N GLY A 17 16.81 -33.81 10.98
CA GLY A 17 15.71 -33.80 11.96
C GLY A 17 14.99 -32.47 12.17
N ARG A 18 15.24 -31.44 11.34
CA ARG A 18 14.63 -30.11 11.51
C ARG A 18 13.16 -30.15 11.06
N VAL A 19 12.25 -29.73 11.96
CA VAL A 19 10.81 -29.60 11.70
C VAL A 19 10.58 -28.69 10.49
N ASP A 20 9.62 -29.05 9.65
CA ASP A 20 9.25 -28.24 8.50
C ASP A 20 8.56 -26.95 8.97
N SER A 21 9.26 -25.82 8.84
CA SER A 21 8.76 -24.51 9.28
C SER A 21 9.02 -23.45 8.23
N PHE A 22 8.23 -22.37 8.29
CA PHE A 22 8.33 -21.21 7.40
C PHE A 22 9.74 -20.61 7.31
N TYR A 23 10.59 -20.82 8.32
CA TYR A 23 11.96 -20.31 8.40
C TYR A 23 13.05 -21.36 8.20
N LYS A 24 12.71 -22.60 7.81
CA LYS A 24 13.68 -23.71 7.70
C LYS A 24 14.90 -23.36 6.84
N PHE A 25 14.70 -22.52 5.82
CA PHE A 25 15.78 -22.06 4.93
C PHE A 25 16.49 -20.79 5.39
N LYS A 26 15.95 -20.03 6.34
CA LYS A 26 16.50 -18.73 6.80
C LYS A 26 17.97 -18.82 7.25
N ASN A 27 18.37 -19.99 7.76
CA ASN A 27 19.72 -20.24 8.28
C ASN A 27 20.62 -21.01 7.29
N PHE A 28 20.24 -21.12 6.01
CA PHE A 28 21.07 -21.78 5.01
C PHE A 28 22.12 -20.82 4.44
N PRO A 29 23.42 -21.14 4.54
CA PRO A 29 24.50 -20.26 4.11
C PRO A 29 24.52 -19.91 2.62
N SER A 30 23.68 -20.54 1.79
CA SER A 30 23.67 -20.41 0.32
C SER A 30 22.31 -20.04 -0.25
N ILE A 31 21.52 -19.21 0.43
CA ILE A 31 20.39 -18.56 -0.25
C ILE A 31 20.99 -17.48 -1.14
N LYS A 32 21.14 -17.82 -2.41
CA LYS A 32 21.16 -16.86 -3.52
C LYS A 32 20.08 -15.79 -3.27
N GLN A 33 20.49 -14.54 -3.13
CA GLN A 33 19.60 -13.45 -2.75
C GLN A 33 19.09 -12.75 -4.01
N PHE A 34 17.77 -12.64 -4.15
CA PHE A 34 17.12 -11.81 -5.16
C PHE A 34 16.67 -10.49 -4.53
N GLY A 35 16.28 -9.52 -5.35
CA GLY A 35 15.59 -8.31 -4.92
C GLY A 35 14.15 -8.36 -5.41
N MET A 36 13.18 -7.88 -4.65
CA MET A 36 11.83 -7.69 -5.18
C MET A 36 11.14 -6.51 -4.53
N ILE A 37 10.43 -5.73 -5.33
CA ILE A 37 9.48 -4.71 -4.88
C ILE A 37 8.09 -5.21 -5.28
N ALA A 38 7.20 -5.42 -4.32
CA ALA A 38 5.85 -5.89 -4.56
C ALA A 38 4.84 -4.83 -4.10
N ALA A 39 3.86 -4.52 -4.95
CA ALA A 39 2.73 -3.66 -4.65
C ALA A 39 1.44 -4.48 -4.74
N LEU A 40 0.66 -4.50 -3.67
CA LEU A 40 -0.67 -5.12 -3.60
C LEU A 40 -1.73 -4.14 -4.06
N HIS A 41 -2.59 -4.58 -4.98
CA HIS A 41 -3.87 -3.94 -5.31
C HIS A 41 -5.03 -4.86 -5.06
N THR A 42 -6.20 -4.25 -5.00
CA THR A 42 -7.47 -4.91 -4.70
C THR A 42 -8.54 -4.65 -5.76
N PHE A 43 -8.26 -3.86 -6.80
CA PHE A 43 -9.22 -3.39 -7.80
C PHE A 43 -8.72 -3.61 -9.22
N GLY A 44 -9.64 -3.92 -10.13
CA GLY A 44 -9.43 -3.82 -11.58
C GLY A 44 -9.75 -2.41 -12.12
N ARG A 45 -9.65 -2.23 -13.45
CA ARG A 45 -10.08 -0.98 -14.10
C ARG A 45 -11.58 -0.72 -13.87
N ASP A 46 -12.38 -1.76 -13.73
CA ASP A 46 -13.83 -1.77 -13.49
C ASP A 46 -14.22 -1.71 -12.00
N LEU A 47 -13.26 -1.43 -11.10
CA LEU A 47 -13.45 -1.41 -9.63
C LEU A 47 -13.98 -2.71 -9.01
N LYS A 48 -13.96 -3.83 -9.73
CA LYS A 48 -14.30 -5.12 -9.12
C LYS A 48 -13.20 -5.56 -8.16
N TRP A 49 -13.58 -6.34 -7.16
CA TRP A 49 -12.64 -6.97 -6.24
C TRP A 49 -11.73 -7.93 -7.00
N ASN A 50 -10.48 -7.51 -7.18
CA ASN A 50 -9.48 -8.23 -7.93
C ASN A 50 -8.12 -8.07 -7.22
N PRO A 51 -7.89 -8.79 -6.12
CA PRO A 51 -6.63 -8.70 -5.41
C PRO A 51 -5.48 -9.31 -6.23
N HIS A 52 -4.47 -8.49 -6.55
CA HIS A 52 -3.31 -8.90 -7.33
C HIS A 52 -2.04 -8.15 -6.92
N ILE A 53 -0.88 -8.70 -7.30
CA ILE A 53 0.42 -8.17 -6.91
C ILE A 53 1.19 -7.78 -8.17
N HIS A 54 1.60 -6.52 -8.24
CA HIS A 54 2.62 -6.07 -9.18
C HIS A 54 3.99 -6.24 -8.53
N ALA A 55 4.85 -7.08 -9.10
CA ALA A 55 6.19 -7.32 -8.60
C ALA A 55 7.25 -6.89 -9.62
N LEU A 56 8.19 -6.03 -9.20
CA LEU A 56 9.45 -5.85 -9.90
C LEU A 56 10.51 -6.73 -9.28
N VAL A 57 11.09 -7.58 -10.12
CA VAL A 57 12.21 -8.44 -9.78
C VAL A 57 13.32 -8.14 -10.78
N PRO A 58 14.53 -7.78 -10.34
CA PRO A 58 15.63 -7.63 -11.26
C PRO A 58 16.05 -9.01 -11.77
N GLU A 59 16.45 -9.09 -13.02
CA GLU A 59 17.00 -10.29 -13.67
C GLU A 59 18.42 -10.65 -13.18
N LEU A 60 18.67 -10.44 -11.88
CA LEU A 60 19.95 -10.69 -11.23
C LEU A 60 19.76 -11.31 -9.85
N ILE A 61 20.72 -12.15 -9.49
CA ILE A 61 20.82 -12.81 -8.19
C ILE A 61 22.22 -12.56 -7.63
N TYR A 62 22.28 -12.21 -6.36
CA TYR A 62 23.52 -12.10 -5.61
C TYR A 62 23.84 -13.42 -4.90
N ASP A 63 25.06 -13.94 -5.08
CA ASP A 63 25.59 -15.11 -4.37
C ASP A 63 26.57 -14.68 -3.29
N PRO A 64 26.16 -14.64 -1.99
CA PRO A 64 27.04 -14.19 -0.91
C PRO A 64 28.26 -15.08 -0.68
N LYS A 65 28.28 -16.32 -1.20
CA LYS A 65 29.43 -17.23 -1.02
C LYS A 65 30.53 -16.98 -2.03
N LYS A 66 30.14 -16.73 -3.28
CA LYS A 66 31.08 -16.47 -4.38
C LYS A 66 31.38 -14.99 -4.53
N ASP A 67 30.66 -14.15 -3.79
CA ASP A 67 30.66 -12.70 -3.90
C ASP A 67 30.45 -12.21 -5.34
N GLN A 68 29.47 -12.81 -6.01
CA GLN A 68 29.23 -12.60 -7.43
C GLN A 68 27.75 -12.40 -7.73
N ILE A 69 27.49 -11.58 -8.75
CA ILE A 69 26.17 -11.43 -9.34
C ILE A 69 26.03 -12.40 -10.50
N LYS A 70 24.85 -13.01 -10.61
CA LYS A 70 24.46 -13.84 -11.75
C LYS A 70 23.20 -13.28 -12.36
N ALA A 71 23.28 -12.92 -13.64
CA ALA A 71 22.10 -12.60 -14.42
C ALA A 71 21.30 -13.89 -14.70
N PHE A 72 19.98 -13.76 -14.81
CA PHE A 72 19.13 -14.82 -15.31
C PHE A 72 18.05 -14.20 -16.19
N THR A 73 17.86 -14.76 -17.37
CA THR A 73 16.95 -14.20 -18.38
C THR A 73 15.63 -14.95 -18.47
N HIS A 74 15.44 -15.99 -17.64
CA HIS A 74 14.28 -16.86 -17.70
C HIS A 74 13.66 -17.09 -16.33
N PHE A 75 12.38 -16.73 -16.21
CA PHE A 75 11.48 -17.16 -15.15
C PHE A 75 10.59 -18.29 -15.67
N HIS A 76 10.62 -19.44 -14.99
CA HIS A 76 9.76 -20.56 -15.37
C HIS A 76 8.31 -20.31 -14.95
N PHE A 77 7.53 -19.71 -15.86
CA PHE A 77 6.15 -19.26 -15.61
C PHE A 77 5.24 -20.31 -15.02
N GLU A 78 5.25 -21.50 -15.61
CA GLU A 78 4.38 -22.59 -15.17
C GLU A 78 4.63 -23.00 -13.71
N LYS A 79 5.91 -23.06 -13.30
CA LYS A 79 6.28 -23.35 -11.91
C LYS A 79 5.88 -22.20 -11.00
N LEU A 80 6.06 -20.95 -11.43
CA LEU A 80 5.70 -19.77 -10.65
C LEU A 80 4.21 -19.71 -10.36
N ARG A 81 3.34 -19.95 -11.35
CA ARG A 81 1.88 -19.95 -11.14
C ARG A 81 1.39 -21.05 -10.22
N LYS A 82 1.91 -22.27 -10.36
CA LYS A 82 1.59 -23.39 -9.47
C LYS A 82 2.09 -23.13 -8.05
N THR A 83 3.30 -22.57 -7.91
CA THR A 83 3.86 -22.18 -6.61
C THR A 83 3.05 -21.07 -5.96
N PHE A 84 2.61 -20.08 -6.74
CA PHE A 84 1.79 -18.98 -6.25
C PHE A 84 0.42 -19.47 -5.76
N GLN A 85 -0.28 -20.29 -6.56
CA GLN A 85 -1.54 -20.93 -6.14
C GLN A 85 -1.37 -21.71 -4.84
N PHE A 86 -0.37 -22.58 -4.80
CA PHE A 86 -0.11 -23.40 -3.62
C PHE A 86 0.11 -22.53 -2.39
N GLU A 87 0.98 -21.53 -2.49
CA GLU A 87 1.39 -20.75 -1.32
C GLU A 87 0.31 -19.80 -0.84
N LEU A 88 -0.45 -19.20 -1.75
CA LEU A 88 -1.60 -18.37 -1.41
C LEU A 88 -2.67 -19.19 -0.68
N LEU A 89 -3.08 -20.33 -1.24
CA LEU A 89 -4.07 -21.20 -0.62
C LEU A 89 -3.61 -21.77 0.71
N ARG A 90 -2.30 -22.07 0.85
CA ARG A 90 -1.73 -22.50 2.12
C ARG A 90 -1.83 -21.39 3.17
N LEU A 91 -1.44 -20.15 2.84
CA LEU A 91 -1.47 -19.03 3.78
C LEU A 91 -2.89 -18.69 4.23
N ILE A 92 -3.86 -18.67 3.30
CA ILE A 92 -5.27 -18.50 3.64
C ILE A 92 -5.74 -19.64 4.55
N GLY A 93 -5.37 -20.88 4.24
CA GLY A 93 -5.71 -22.03 5.07
C GLY A 93 -5.18 -21.93 6.51
N LEU A 94 -3.96 -21.42 6.71
CA LEU A 94 -3.42 -21.18 8.05
C LEU A 94 -4.20 -20.12 8.82
N GLU A 95 -4.63 -19.05 8.17
CA GLU A 95 -5.47 -18.03 8.83
C GLU A 95 -6.88 -18.58 9.14
N CYS A 96 -7.47 -19.37 8.23
CA CYS A 96 -8.72 -20.07 8.49
C CYS A 96 -8.63 -21.07 9.65
N GLN A 97 -7.47 -21.73 9.85
CA GLN A 97 -7.25 -22.60 11.01
C GLN A 97 -7.27 -21.82 12.32
N LYS A 98 -6.60 -20.67 12.37
CA LYS A 98 -6.62 -19.80 13.57
C LYS A 98 -8.02 -19.29 13.88
N ASN A 99 -8.82 -19.04 12.86
CA ASN A 99 -10.16 -18.48 12.98
C ASN A 99 -11.26 -19.55 13.09
N GLY A 100 -10.92 -20.84 13.14
CA GLY A 100 -11.89 -21.94 13.23
C GLY A 100 -12.72 -22.21 11.97
N THR A 101 -12.37 -21.62 10.82
CA THR A 101 -13.12 -21.71 9.55
C THR A 101 -12.48 -22.64 8.51
N TYR A 102 -11.47 -23.43 8.91
CA TYR A 102 -10.69 -24.26 7.99
C TYR A 102 -11.52 -25.28 7.20
N THR A 103 -12.54 -25.89 7.81
CA THR A 103 -13.40 -26.88 7.14
C THR A 103 -14.16 -26.28 5.95
N GLN A 104 -14.70 -25.07 6.11
CA GLN A 104 -15.38 -24.34 5.03
C GLN A 104 -14.39 -23.99 3.90
N PHE A 105 -13.19 -23.55 4.28
CA PHE A 105 -12.14 -23.24 3.32
C PHE A 105 -11.62 -24.46 2.56
N LEU A 106 -11.62 -25.65 3.16
CA LEU A 106 -11.11 -26.88 2.54
C LEU A 106 -11.85 -27.23 1.25
N ASN A 107 -13.18 -27.10 1.24
CA ASN A 107 -14.01 -27.32 0.05
C ASN A 107 -13.66 -26.33 -1.06
N THR A 108 -13.58 -25.04 -0.71
CA THR A 108 -13.19 -23.97 -1.63
C THR A 108 -11.79 -24.21 -2.20
N LYS A 109 -10.84 -24.60 -1.35
CA LYS A 109 -9.46 -24.90 -1.75
C LYS A 109 -9.40 -26.02 -2.79
N ASN A 110 -10.16 -27.11 -2.57
CA ASN A 110 -10.20 -28.24 -3.50
C ASN A 110 -10.82 -27.84 -4.85
N GLN A 111 -11.93 -27.09 -4.83
CA GLN A 111 -12.55 -26.55 -6.05
C GLN A 111 -11.59 -25.64 -6.83
N LEU A 112 -10.82 -24.80 -6.15
CA LEU A 112 -9.84 -23.92 -6.79
C LEU A 112 -8.69 -24.68 -7.45
N TYR A 113 -8.24 -25.80 -6.87
CA TYR A 113 -7.25 -26.66 -7.53
C TYR A 113 -7.81 -27.34 -8.78
N SER A 114 -9.06 -27.83 -8.72
CA SER A 114 -9.69 -28.46 -9.88
C SER A 114 -10.00 -27.45 -11.00
N ARG A 115 -10.48 -26.25 -10.65
CA ARG A 115 -10.82 -25.20 -11.62
C ARG A 115 -9.60 -24.55 -12.27
N TYR A 116 -8.49 -24.45 -11.52
CA TYR A 116 -7.25 -23.83 -11.97
C TYR A 116 -6.09 -24.84 -11.90
N ASP A 117 -6.23 -25.92 -12.65
CA ASP A 117 -5.25 -27.02 -12.79
C ASP A 117 -3.84 -26.53 -13.22
N ASN A 118 -3.82 -25.48 -14.04
CA ASN A 118 -2.61 -24.85 -14.54
C ASN A 118 -2.02 -23.82 -13.55
N GLY A 119 -2.62 -23.63 -12.38
CA GLY A 119 -2.23 -22.61 -11.40
C GLY A 119 -2.84 -21.24 -11.64
N PHE A 120 -2.73 -20.35 -10.66
CA PHE A 120 -3.28 -18.99 -10.74
C PHE A 120 -2.59 -18.14 -11.81
N TYR A 121 -3.28 -17.13 -12.32
CA TYR A 121 -2.72 -16.29 -13.38
C TYR A 121 -1.47 -15.57 -12.88
N VAL A 122 -0.37 -15.71 -13.63
CA VAL A 122 0.86 -14.95 -13.44
C VAL A 122 1.32 -14.49 -14.81
N TYR A 123 1.40 -13.18 -14.98
CA TYR A 123 2.00 -12.57 -16.15
C TYR A 123 3.38 -12.05 -15.75
N ALA A 124 4.44 -12.61 -16.32
CA ALA A 124 5.64 -11.80 -16.49
C ALA A 124 6.05 -11.86 -17.96
N ARG A 125 6.28 -10.68 -18.50
CA ARG A 125 6.73 -10.51 -19.87
C ARG A 125 8.24 -10.64 -19.84
N GLN A 126 8.79 -11.57 -20.61
CA GLN A 126 10.23 -11.54 -20.89
C GLN A 126 10.51 -10.26 -21.68
N GLN A 127 11.41 -9.41 -21.21
CA GLN A 127 11.93 -8.36 -22.08
C GLN A 127 12.63 -9.08 -23.24
N LYS A 128 12.25 -8.79 -24.49
CA LYS A 128 12.98 -9.33 -25.64
C LYS A 128 14.45 -8.93 -25.43
N ALA A 129 15.33 -9.93 -25.40
CA ALA A 129 16.77 -9.69 -25.24
C ALA A 129 17.18 -8.60 -26.23
N LEU A 130 17.66 -7.48 -25.70
CA LEU A 130 18.32 -6.45 -26.49
C LEU A 130 19.51 -7.13 -27.15
N LYS A 131 19.36 -7.52 -28.42
CA LYS A 131 20.46 -7.90 -29.29
C LYS A 131 21.19 -6.61 -29.65
N ASP A 132 22.04 -6.11 -28.76
CA ASP A 132 23.19 -5.27 -29.10
C ASP A 132 23.94 -4.85 -27.84
N ASP A 133 25.27 -4.91 -27.90
CA ASP A 133 26.22 -4.62 -26.81
C ASP A 133 26.28 -3.13 -26.40
N THR A 134 25.36 -2.29 -26.87
CA THR A 134 25.22 -0.88 -26.44
C THR A 134 24.29 -0.74 -25.23
N TYR A 135 24.85 -1.04 -24.06
CA TYR A 135 24.18 -1.09 -22.75
C TYR A 135 23.68 0.27 -22.20
N SER A 136 23.84 1.40 -22.90
CA SER A 136 23.78 2.72 -22.25
C SER A 136 22.57 3.63 -22.55
N SER A 137 21.90 3.52 -23.70
CA SER A 137 20.86 4.51 -24.09
C SER A 137 19.42 3.96 -24.10
N LYS A 138 19.18 2.73 -24.58
CA LYS A 138 17.84 2.10 -24.55
C LYS A 138 17.40 1.68 -23.13
N VAL A 139 18.36 1.36 -22.27
CA VAL A 139 18.10 0.94 -20.88
C VAL A 139 17.52 2.10 -20.04
N SER A 140 17.82 3.38 -20.34
CA SER A 140 17.28 4.50 -19.57
C SER A 140 15.80 4.78 -19.86
N GLU A 141 15.36 4.61 -21.12
CA GLU A 141 13.93 4.70 -21.46
C GLU A 141 13.15 3.53 -20.84
N ASP A 142 13.71 2.32 -20.85
CA ASP A 142 13.11 1.14 -20.20
C ASP A 142 13.08 1.24 -18.67
N ILE A 143 14.09 1.83 -18.02
CA ILE A 143 14.09 2.05 -16.57
C ILE A 143 13.02 3.09 -16.20
N ASN A 144 12.93 4.20 -16.92
CA ASN A 144 11.90 5.21 -16.67
C ASN A 144 10.51 4.63 -16.92
N ALA A 145 10.32 3.83 -17.97
CA ALA A 145 9.07 3.12 -18.22
C ALA A 145 8.73 2.11 -17.11
N CYS A 146 9.70 1.34 -16.61
CA CYS A 146 9.53 0.43 -15.47
C CYS A 146 9.20 1.17 -14.16
N ILE A 147 9.85 2.30 -13.91
CA ILE A 147 9.58 3.16 -12.75
C ILE A 147 8.18 3.75 -12.88
N GLN A 148 7.83 4.33 -14.03
CA GLN A 148 6.48 4.86 -14.29
C GLN A 148 5.42 3.78 -14.14
N TYR A 149 5.68 2.57 -14.66
CA TYR A 149 4.82 1.41 -14.47
C TYR A 149 4.57 1.16 -12.98
N MET A 150 5.61 1.06 -12.14
CA MET A 150 5.41 0.88 -10.70
C MET A 150 4.78 2.07 -10.00
N LEU A 151 5.11 3.30 -10.39
CA LEU A 151 4.51 4.50 -9.80
C LEU A 151 3.00 4.55 -10.00
N ARG A 152 2.49 4.03 -11.13
CA ARG A 152 1.04 3.84 -11.34
C ARG A 152 0.38 2.95 -10.29
N TYR A 153 1.17 2.18 -9.55
CA TYR A 153 0.70 1.16 -8.63
C TYR A 153 1.08 1.44 -7.17
N VAL A 154 1.96 2.41 -6.92
CA VAL A 154 2.53 2.68 -5.59
C VAL A 154 1.76 3.77 -4.82
N GLY A 155 0.93 4.57 -5.49
CA GLY A 155 0.21 5.67 -4.83
C GLY A 155 -1.07 6.12 -5.53
N ARG A 156 -1.64 5.32 -6.43
CA ARG A 156 -2.90 5.68 -7.09
C ARG A 156 -4.10 5.30 -6.24
N PRO A 157 -5.12 6.17 -6.15
CA PRO A 157 -6.44 5.78 -5.66
C PRO A 157 -7.03 4.66 -6.55
N ALA A 158 -8.09 4.00 -6.07
CA ALA A 158 -8.79 2.93 -6.80
C ALA A 158 -9.21 3.35 -8.22
N MET A 159 -9.50 4.63 -8.40
CA MET A 159 -9.86 5.26 -9.67
C MET A 159 -9.25 6.66 -9.74
N ALA A 160 -8.86 7.09 -10.94
CA ALA A 160 -8.55 8.49 -11.21
C ALA A 160 -9.84 9.31 -11.31
N GLU A 161 -9.87 10.50 -10.69
CA GLU A 161 -11.04 11.40 -10.69
C GLU A 161 -11.54 11.73 -12.11
N SER A 162 -10.63 11.84 -13.08
CA SER A 162 -10.95 12.06 -14.49
C SER A 162 -11.85 11.00 -15.14
N ARG A 163 -12.09 9.88 -14.45
CA ARG A 163 -12.98 8.81 -14.92
C ARG A 163 -14.44 9.03 -14.50
N ILE A 164 -14.69 9.96 -13.59
CA ILE A 164 -16.04 10.42 -13.25
C ILE A 164 -16.41 11.48 -14.28
N VAL A 165 -17.47 11.22 -15.04
CA VAL A 165 -17.95 12.12 -16.11
C VAL A 165 -18.90 13.14 -15.52
N GLU A 166 -19.91 12.67 -14.80
CA GLU A 166 -20.89 13.53 -14.15
C GLU A 166 -21.57 12.87 -12.94
N TYR A 167 -22.20 13.71 -12.13
CA TYR A 167 -23.04 13.31 -11.02
C TYR A 167 -24.40 14.00 -11.12
N ASP A 168 -25.44 13.23 -11.37
CA ASP A 168 -26.82 13.68 -11.35
C ASP A 168 -27.33 13.71 -9.91
N ARG A 169 -27.54 14.93 -9.39
CA ARG A 169 -28.05 15.17 -8.03
C ARG A 169 -29.52 14.79 -7.86
N GLN A 170 -30.32 14.82 -8.92
CA GLN A 170 -31.75 14.54 -8.88
C GLN A 170 -31.99 13.03 -8.84
N ALA A 171 -31.32 12.30 -9.72
CA ALA A 171 -31.37 10.83 -9.75
C ALA A 171 -30.45 10.17 -8.70
N ASN A 172 -29.54 10.94 -8.09
CA ASN A 172 -28.47 10.45 -7.22
C ASN A 172 -27.60 9.37 -7.90
N CYS A 173 -27.27 9.60 -9.17
CA CYS A 173 -26.54 8.67 -10.03
C CYS A 173 -25.20 9.27 -10.47
N VAL A 174 -24.19 8.42 -10.53
CA VAL A 174 -22.84 8.76 -11.01
C VAL A 174 -22.63 8.09 -12.36
N HIS A 175 -22.21 8.88 -13.34
CA HIS A 175 -21.70 8.40 -14.62
C HIS A 175 -20.18 8.36 -14.58
N TRP A 176 -19.61 7.19 -14.79
CA TRP A 176 -18.17 7.02 -14.87
C TRP A 176 -17.80 6.03 -15.97
N PHE A 177 -16.53 6.02 -16.39
CA PHE A 177 -16.08 5.13 -17.44
C PHE A 177 -14.82 4.34 -17.09
N TYR A 178 -14.60 3.25 -17.82
CA TYR A 178 -13.34 2.50 -17.81
C TYR A 178 -13.02 1.96 -19.20
N HIS A 179 -11.74 1.68 -19.43
CA HIS A 179 -11.32 0.94 -20.61
C HIS A 179 -11.13 -0.52 -20.25
N ASP A 180 -11.78 -1.45 -20.94
CA ASP A 180 -11.58 -2.88 -20.74
C ASP A 180 -10.12 -3.24 -21.03
N HIS A 181 -9.51 -4.07 -20.18
CA HIS A 181 -8.09 -4.40 -20.32
C HIS A 181 -7.80 -5.33 -21.52
N LYS A 182 -8.77 -6.12 -21.96
CA LYS A 182 -8.62 -7.07 -23.06
C LYS A 182 -8.95 -6.43 -24.41
N THR A 183 -10.03 -5.65 -24.47
CA THR A 183 -10.51 -5.06 -25.72
C THR A 183 -10.07 -3.61 -25.90
N GLU A 184 -9.59 -2.94 -24.83
CA GLU A 184 -9.27 -1.51 -24.78
C GLU A 184 -10.44 -0.58 -25.16
N LEU A 185 -11.65 -1.14 -25.24
CA LEU A 185 -12.88 -0.39 -25.50
C LEU A 185 -13.32 0.37 -24.24
N ARG A 186 -13.88 1.55 -24.46
CA ARG A 186 -14.48 2.36 -23.39
C ARG A 186 -15.86 1.79 -23.03
N HIS A 187 -16.07 1.62 -21.74
CA HIS A 187 -17.34 1.26 -21.11
C HIS A 187 -17.78 2.39 -20.21
N ASP A 188 -19.01 2.84 -20.39
CA ASP A 188 -19.66 3.88 -19.59
C ASP A 188 -20.69 3.21 -18.68
N GLU A 189 -20.62 3.50 -17.40
CA GLU A 189 -21.43 2.90 -16.35
C GLU A 189 -22.24 3.98 -15.65
N TRP A 190 -23.50 3.67 -15.39
CA TRP A 190 -24.43 4.50 -14.64
C TRP A 190 -24.90 3.72 -13.41
N GLU A 191 -24.63 4.24 -12.23
CA GLU A 191 -25.04 3.60 -10.98
C GLU A 191 -25.38 4.63 -9.90
N SER A 192 -26.05 4.19 -8.83
CA SER A 192 -26.31 5.07 -7.70
C SER A 192 -25.01 5.52 -7.03
N ALA A 193 -25.00 6.74 -6.49
CA ALA A 193 -23.86 7.28 -5.76
C ALA A 193 -23.43 6.38 -4.59
N GLU A 194 -24.38 5.71 -3.93
CA GLU A 194 -24.10 4.80 -2.83
C GLU A 194 -23.34 3.55 -3.30
N SER A 195 -23.79 2.92 -4.39
CA SER A 195 -23.11 1.75 -4.97
C SER A 195 -21.70 2.11 -5.45
N PHE A 196 -21.55 3.27 -6.07
CA PHE A 196 -20.26 3.79 -6.50
C PHE A 196 -19.29 3.99 -5.32
N ILE A 197 -19.77 4.62 -4.23
CA ILE A 197 -18.98 4.83 -3.02
C ILE A 197 -18.58 3.50 -2.38
N VAL A 198 -19.48 2.52 -2.29
CA VAL A 198 -19.17 1.18 -1.76
C VAL A 198 -18.08 0.49 -2.59
N LYS A 199 -18.14 0.62 -3.93
CA LYS A 199 -17.08 0.10 -4.82
C LYS A 199 -15.73 0.77 -4.56
N LEU A 200 -15.68 2.03 -4.16
CA LEU A 200 -14.41 2.71 -3.83
C LEU A 200 -13.90 2.35 -2.44
N ILE A 201 -14.77 2.41 -1.42
CA ILE A 201 -14.37 2.25 -0.01
C ILE A 201 -13.75 0.88 0.25
N ARG A 202 -14.26 -0.19 -0.38
CA ARG A 202 -13.72 -1.55 -0.22
C ARG A 202 -12.23 -1.70 -0.59
N HIS A 203 -11.67 -0.74 -1.34
CA HIS A 203 -10.28 -0.74 -1.78
C HIS A 203 -9.36 0.09 -0.88
N ILE A 204 -9.92 0.82 0.07
CA ILE A 204 -9.15 1.58 1.06
C ILE A 204 -8.50 0.57 2.01
N PRO A 205 -7.17 0.50 2.08
CA PRO A 205 -6.49 -0.43 2.97
C PRO A 205 -6.63 0.04 4.44
N ASP A 206 -6.55 -0.90 5.37
CA ASP A 206 -6.56 -0.59 6.80
C ASP A 206 -5.45 0.40 7.19
N PRO A 207 -5.65 1.18 8.28
CA PRO A 207 -4.60 2.03 8.81
C PRO A 207 -3.29 1.27 9.01
N ASN A 208 -2.19 1.87 8.54
CA ASN A 208 -0.84 1.30 8.57
C ASN A 208 -0.59 0.05 7.72
N PHE A 209 -1.57 -0.44 6.97
CA PHE A 209 -1.36 -1.57 6.07
C PHE A 209 -0.38 -1.18 4.95
N LYS A 210 0.73 -1.93 4.85
CA LYS A 210 1.76 -1.69 3.84
C LYS A 210 1.39 -2.41 2.55
N THR A 211 0.83 -1.65 1.62
CA THR A 211 0.54 -2.10 0.24
C THR A 211 1.82 -2.40 -0.54
N ILE A 212 2.93 -1.71 -0.22
CA ILE A 212 4.24 -1.91 -0.87
C ILE A 212 5.19 -2.60 0.09
N ARG A 213 5.86 -3.63 -0.40
CA ARG A 213 6.82 -4.42 0.35
C ARG A 213 8.10 -4.63 -0.44
N TYR A 214 9.22 -4.56 0.28
CA TYR A 214 10.57 -4.71 -0.26
C TYR A 214 11.18 -6.00 0.28
N TYR A 215 11.66 -6.86 -0.61
CA TYR A 215 12.17 -8.18 -0.29
C TYR A 215 13.62 -8.38 -0.75
N GLY A 216 14.28 -9.32 -0.08
CA GLY A 216 15.66 -9.69 -0.35
C GLY A 216 16.60 -8.50 -0.24
N PHE A 217 17.50 -8.30 -1.21
CA PHE A 217 18.46 -7.18 -1.15
C PHE A 217 17.81 -5.80 -1.31
N TYR A 218 16.55 -5.69 -1.76
CA TYR A 218 15.81 -4.42 -1.71
C TYR A 218 15.19 -4.13 -0.34
N SER A 219 15.15 -5.10 0.58
CA SER A 219 14.60 -4.88 1.91
C SER A 219 15.41 -3.82 2.69
N ASN A 220 14.73 -3.06 3.55
CA ASN A 220 15.39 -2.01 4.35
C ASN A 220 16.48 -2.57 5.26
N ALA A 221 16.32 -3.81 5.74
CA ALA A 221 17.31 -4.48 6.57
C ALA A 221 18.58 -4.86 5.78
N SER A 222 18.46 -5.09 4.48
CA SER A 222 19.55 -5.52 3.59
C SER A 222 20.24 -4.36 2.86
N ARG A 223 20.16 -3.13 3.39
CA ARG A 223 20.70 -1.93 2.73
C ARG A 223 22.19 -2.03 2.37
N ARG A 224 22.99 -2.63 3.26
CA ARG A 224 24.42 -2.87 3.01
C ARG A 224 24.65 -3.87 1.87
N THR A 225 23.83 -4.90 1.81
CA THR A 225 23.85 -5.86 0.70
C THR A 225 23.49 -5.19 -0.61
N LEU A 226 22.51 -4.29 -0.62
CA LEU A 226 22.14 -3.54 -1.82
C LEU A 226 23.31 -2.70 -2.33
N ASP A 227 23.98 -1.95 -1.44
CA ASP A 227 25.12 -1.13 -1.85
C ASP A 227 26.28 -2.00 -2.33
N HIS A 228 26.51 -3.15 -1.70
CA HIS A 228 27.50 -4.12 -2.18
C HIS A 228 27.15 -4.68 -3.56
N VAL A 229 25.87 -5.01 -3.80
CA VAL A 229 25.38 -5.38 -5.14
C VAL A 229 25.59 -4.25 -6.13
N HIS A 230 25.40 -2.99 -5.73
CA HIS A 230 25.70 -1.85 -6.59
C HIS A 230 27.21 -1.70 -6.88
N ASP A 231 28.06 -1.94 -5.88
CA ASP A 231 29.52 -1.92 -6.03
C ASP A 231 29.98 -2.99 -7.03
N LEU A 232 29.44 -4.21 -6.94
CA LEU A 232 29.68 -5.30 -7.90
C LEU A 232 29.18 -4.97 -9.32
N LEU A 233 28.19 -4.08 -9.45
CA LEU A 233 27.71 -3.54 -10.74
C LEU A 233 28.49 -2.29 -11.19
N GLY A 234 29.57 -1.90 -10.49
CA GLY A 234 30.37 -0.71 -10.79
C GLY A 234 29.73 0.61 -10.36
N LYS A 235 28.57 0.60 -9.69
CA LYS A 235 27.82 1.78 -9.25
C LYS A 235 28.07 2.07 -7.78
N LYS A 236 29.28 2.56 -7.44
CA LYS A 236 29.68 2.72 -6.04
C LYS A 236 28.77 3.65 -5.24
N ASN A 237 28.13 3.13 -4.20
CA ASN A 237 27.27 3.90 -3.30
C ASN A 237 27.95 4.09 -1.94
N LYS A 238 28.65 5.21 -1.75
CA LYS A 238 29.33 5.54 -0.49
C LYS A 238 28.36 6.15 0.54
N LYS A 239 27.29 5.45 0.89
CA LYS A 239 26.35 5.91 1.92
C LYS A 239 26.87 5.57 3.32
N ASP A 240 27.04 6.58 4.15
CA ASP A 240 27.35 6.38 5.56
C ASP A 240 26.09 5.97 6.34
N TYR A 241 26.10 4.75 6.88
CA TYR A 241 25.04 4.21 7.73
C TYR A 241 25.35 4.32 9.23
N SER A 242 26.37 5.09 9.61
CA SER A 242 26.73 5.34 11.01
C SER A 242 25.54 5.88 11.81
N ARG A 243 25.52 5.55 13.10
CA ARG A 243 24.50 6.08 14.03
C ARG A 243 24.49 7.61 14.04
N LYS A 244 25.68 8.23 13.93
CA LYS A 244 25.86 9.68 13.84
C LYS A 244 25.10 10.26 12.65
N LYS A 245 25.36 9.76 11.44
CA LYS A 245 24.68 10.25 10.22
C LYS A 245 23.17 10.03 10.24
N ARG A 246 22.72 8.88 10.78
CA ARG A 246 21.29 8.60 10.97
C ARG A 246 20.63 9.59 11.94
N LYS A 247 21.30 9.92 13.05
CA LYS A 247 20.81 10.90 14.04
C LYS A 247 20.73 12.31 13.43
N GLU A 248 21.76 12.73 12.70
CA GLU A 248 21.77 14.01 11.97
C GLU A 248 20.59 14.11 11.00
N LYS A 249 20.38 13.07 10.17
CA LYS A 249 19.26 13.03 9.24
C LYS A 249 17.91 13.10 9.96
N ARG A 250 17.72 12.27 10.99
CA ARG A 250 16.47 12.27 11.77
C ARG A 250 16.19 13.65 12.36
N ASN A 251 17.20 14.30 12.95
CA ASN A 251 17.01 15.63 13.54
C ASN A 251 16.58 16.66 12.48
N ARG A 252 17.19 16.62 11.29
CA ARG A 252 16.79 17.46 10.15
C ARG A 252 15.37 17.18 9.67
N ASP A 253 14.99 15.90 9.59
CA ASP A 253 13.63 15.52 9.18
C ASP A 253 12.60 15.95 10.25
N MET A 254 12.93 15.81 11.54
CA MET A 254 12.09 16.27 12.65
C MET A 254 11.91 17.79 12.67
N GLU A 255 12.94 18.54 12.29
CA GLU A 255 12.86 20.00 12.18
C GLU A 255 11.80 20.42 11.14
N LYS A 256 11.70 19.71 10.02
CA LYS A 256 10.67 19.96 8.99
C LYS A 256 9.26 19.65 9.48
N LEU A 257 9.11 18.69 10.40
CA LEU A 257 7.82 18.29 10.97
C LEU A 257 7.34 19.23 12.08
N THR A 258 8.05 20.32 12.36
CA THR A 258 7.57 21.34 13.29
C THR A 258 6.36 22.07 12.71
N TYR A 259 5.43 22.48 13.58
CA TYR A 259 4.23 23.22 13.17
C TYR A 259 4.57 24.43 12.29
N ARG A 260 5.60 25.21 12.68
CA ARG A 260 6.07 26.37 11.91
C ARG A 260 6.46 26.00 10.48
N ASN A 261 7.33 25.00 10.32
CA ASN A 261 7.82 24.59 9.00
C ASN A 261 6.70 23.96 8.16
N SER A 262 5.79 23.20 8.79
CA SER A 262 4.60 22.67 8.10
C SER A 262 3.68 23.79 7.59
N MET A 263 3.50 24.87 8.37
CA MET A 263 2.71 26.03 7.94
C MET A 263 3.38 26.81 6.80
N ILE A 264 4.71 26.94 6.84
CA ILE A 264 5.49 27.55 5.77
C ILE A 264 5.39 26.72 4.50
N ASP A 265 5.60 25.41 4.58
CA ASP A 265 5.58 24.51 3.41
C ASP A 265 4.19 24.42 2.76
N CYS A 266 3.12 24.34 3.56
CA CYS A 266 1.75 24.17 3.05
C CYS A 266 1.13 25.49 2.57
N PHE A 267 1.39 26.60 3.25
CA PHE A 267 0.67 27.86 3.02
C PHE A 267 1.57 29.03 2.61
N ASN A 268 2.88 28.78 2.46
CA ASN A 268 3.90 29.79 2.20
C ASN A 268 3.82 30.98 3.19
N LYS A 269 3.48 30.68 4.45
CA LYS A 269 3.31 31.66 5.52
C LYS A 269 4.01 31.18 6.79
N ASP A 270 4.86 32.03 7.33
CA ASP A 270 5.50 31.79 8.61
C ASP A 270 4.57 32.20 9.75
N PRO A 271 4.02 31.24 10.53
CA PRO A 271 3.01 31.55 11.54
C PRO A 271 3.57 32.37 12.71
N ILE A 272 4.91 32.49 12.82
CA ILE A 272 5.53 33.32 13.85
C ILE A 272 6.13 34.62 13.32
N LYS A 273 5.97 34.95 12.03
CA LYS A 273 6.31 36.30 11.53
C LYS A 273 5.11 37.22 11.62
N CYS A 274 5.31 38.38 12.24
CA CYS A 274 4.37 39.48 12.18
C CYS A 274 4.35 40.08 10.76
N ARG A 275 3.27 40.80 10.42
CA ARG A 275 3.17 41.55 9.16
C ARG A 275 4.29 42.58 8.98
N CYS A 276 4.85 43.11 10.07
CA CYS A 276 6.00 44.03 10.02
C CYS A 276 7.34 43.33 9.74
N GLY A 277 7.37 42.00 9.59
CA GLY A 277 8.58 41.23 9.34
C GLY A 277 9.29 40.73 10.61
N THR A 278 8.93 41.25 11.78
CA THR A 278 9.51 40.84 13.07
C THR A 278 9.02 39.45 13.50
N THR A 279 9.92 38.63 14.04
CA THR A 279 9.58 37.33 14.64
C THR A 279 8.86 37.56 15.98
N MET A 280 7.68 36.95 16.13
CA MET A 280 6.87 37.04 17.34
C MET A 280 7.50 36.22 18.47
N GLU A 281 7.58 36.79 19.66
CA GLU A 281 8.04 36.11 20.87
C GLU A 281 6.87 35.50 21.63
N TYR A 282 7.08 34.30 22.16
CA TYR A 282 6.13 33.69 23.08
C TYR A 282 6.13 34.46 24.41
N ARG A 283 5.02 35.13 24.74
CA ARG A 283 4.84 35.87 26.00
C ARG A 283 4.19 35.01 27.10
N ARG A 284 3.08 34.35 26.77
CA ARG A 284 2.31 33.49 27.68
C ARG A 284 1.32 32.65 26.89
N THR A 285 0.98 31.47 27.40
CA THR A 285 -0.21 30.74 26.96
C THR A 285 -1.37 31.21 27.84
N PHE A 286 -2.44 31.66 27.21
CA PHE A 286 -3.70 31.81 27.92
C PHE A 286 -4.29 30.41 28.06
N ASP A 287 -4.32 29.88 29.28
CA ASP A 287 -5.13 28.70 29.58
C ASP A 287 -6.57 29.19 29.74
N PRO A 288 -7.47 28.87 28.79
CA PRO A 288 -8.85 29.31 28.91
C PRO A 288 -9.56 28.55 30.05
N VAL A 289 -9.01 27.42 30.53
CA VAL A 289 -9.62 26.61 31.57
C VAL A 289 -9.45 27.30 32.94
N PRO A 290 -10.55 27.66 33.64
CA PRO A 290 -10.46 28.26 34.96
C PRO A 290 -9.75 27.32 35.95
N LYS A 291 -8.91 27.87 36.83
CA LYS A 291 -8.24 27.09 37.89
C LYS A 291 -9.29 26.29 38.68
N GLY A 292 -9.19 24.96 38.64
CA GLY A 292 -10.09 24.03 39.34
C GLY A 292 -10.96 23.15 38.42
N GLU A 293 -11.09 23.48 37.14
CA GLU A 293 -11.87 22.69 36.19
C GLU A 293 -11.02 21.52 35.64
N LYS A 294 -11.37 20.28 36.04
CA LYS A 294 -10.61 19.07 35.67
C LYS A 294 -10.93 18.55 34.27
N ASN A 295 -12.03 19.00 33.65
CA ASN A 295 -12.52 18.47 32.38
C ASN A 295 -12.49 19.53 31.27
N VAL A 296 -11.33 19.63 30.61
CA VAL A 296 -11.03 20.57 29.52
C VAL A 296 -12.07 20.50 28.38
N ARG A 297 -12.54 19.30 28.03
CA ARG A 297 -13.50 19.09 26.94
C ARG A 297 -14.85 19.74 27.26
N ARG A 298 -15.35 19.54 28.48
CA ARG A 298 -16.63 20.10 28.95
C ARG A 298 -16.59 21.63 29.08
N TYR A 299 -15.43 22.19 29.42
CA TYR A 299 -15.23 23.64 29.41
C TYR A 299 -15.26 24.19 27.97
N LEU A 300 -14.51 23.60 27.04
CA LEU A 300 -14.49 24.02 25.64
C LEU A 300 -15.89 23.93 24.99
N ASP A 301 -16.62 22.84 25.23
CA ASP A 301 -17.99 22.68 24.71
C ASP A 301 -18.93 23.78 25.24
N ARG A 302 -18.81 24.15 26.52
CA ARG A 302 -19.58 25.28 27.10
C ARG A 302 -19.20 26.62 26.45
N SER A 303 -17.92 26.92 26.30
CA SER A 303 -17.46 28.17 25.68
C SER A 303 -17.87 28.27 24.21
N VAL A 304 -17.83 27.15 23.46
CA VAL A 304 -18.32 27.12 22.08
C VAL A 304 -19.83 27.38 22.03
N ASN A 305 -20.60 26.74 22.91
CA ASN A 305 -22.05 26.94 22.98
C ASN A 305 -22.43 28.38 23.40
N GLU A 306 -21.68 28.98 24.33
CA GLU A 306 -21.83 30.37 24.74
C GLU A 306 -21.51 31.34 23.60
N VAL A 307 -20.42 31.13 22.86
CA VAL A 307 -20.12 31.95 21.67
C VAL A 307 -21.19 31.77 20.59
N LEU A 308 -21.74 30.56 20.42
CA LEU A 308 -22.83 30.31 19.48
C LEU A 308 -24.13 30.98 19.93
N SER A 309 -24.43 31.07 21.23
CA SER A 309 -25.61 31.77 21.75
C SER A 309 -25.49 33.29 21.67
N LEU A 310 -24.27 33.83 21.71
CA LEU A 310 -23.98 35.26 21.53
C LEU A 310 -23.98 35.69 20.06
N ARG A 311 -24.01 34.76 19.09
CA ARG A 311 -24.16 35.12 17.69
C ARG A 311 -25.59 35.61 17.44
N VAL A 312 -25.71 36.91 17.15
CA VAL A 312 -26.94 37.50 16.60
C VAL A 312 -27.36 36.64 15.39
N PRO A 313 -28.60 36.12 15.36
CA PRO A 313 -29.09 35.38 14.21
C PRO A 313 -28.95 36.26 12.97
N ARG A 314 -28.22 35.80 11.95
CA ARG A 314 -28.36 36.40 10.62
C ARG A 314 -29.81 36.23 10.24
N ASP A 315 -30.50 37.33 9.95
CA ASP A 315 -31.88 37.36 9.50
C ASP A 315 -32.10 36.27 8.44
N ARG A 316 -32.88 35.25 8.81
CA ARG A 316 -33.28 34.11 7.99
C ARG A 316 -34.74 34.26 7.55
N SER A 317 -35.19 35.47 7.28
CA SER A 317 -36.47 35.72 6.58
C SER A 317 -36.54 35.15 5.15
N LYS A 318 -35.51 34.45 4.67
CA LYS A 318 -35.58 33.56 3.52
C LYS A 318 -34.93 32.22 3.87
N VAL A 319 -35.60 31.14 3.48
CA VAL A 319 -35.23 29.72 3.68
C VAL A 319 -35.74 29.14 5.01
N ASP A 320 -37.07 29.14 5.14
CA ASP A 320 -37.77 28.11 5.87
C ASP A 320 -38.52 27.22 4.87
N LEU A 321 -38.23 25.91 4.92
CA LEU A 321 -39.12 24.79 4.68
C LEU A 321 -38.27 23.52 4.45
N ARG A 322 -38.49 22.55 5.34
CA ARG A 322 -38.02 21.14 5.32
C ARG A 322 -36.76 20.84 6.15
N ARG A 323 -36.87 20.99 7.47
CA ARG A 323 -36.32 20.01 8.42
C ARG A 323 -37.28 19.79 9.57
N ASN A 324 -38.38 19.09 9.30
CA ASN A 324 -39.07 18.32 10.32
C ASN A 324 -38.84 16.84 10.03
N VAL A 325 -38.78 16.07 11.12
CA VAL A 325 -38.48 14.63 11.24
C VAL A 325 -36.98 14.29 11.38
N ARG A 326 -36.51 14.32 12.64
CA ARG A 326 -35.73 13.20 13.24
C ARG A 326 -35.57 13.44 14.74
N ASP A 327 -36.56 12.97 15.50
CA ASP A 327 -36.38 12.53 16.88
C ASP A 327 -37.02 11.14 17.00
N LYS A 328 -36.20 10.09 16.90
CA LYS A 328 -36.45 8.79 17.55
C LYS A 328 -35.09 8.14 17.91
N PRO A 329 -35.02 7.42 19.05
CA PRO A 329 -33.77 6.93 19.61
C PRO A 329 -33.23 5.71 18.85
N ALA A 330 -31.91 5.53 18.92
CA ALA A 330 -31.18 4.43 18.31
C ALA A 330 -31.54 3.09 18.96
N GLU A 331 -32.28 2.26 18.22
CA GLU A 331 -32.46 0.84 18.53
C GLU A 331 -31.27 0.07 17.94
N GLN A 332 -30.61 -0.74 18.78
CA GLN A 332 -29.49 -1.61 18.43
C GLN A 332 -29.90 -2.65 17.38
N LEU A 333 -29.51 -2.45 16.12
CA LEU A 333 -29.53 -3.49 15.10
C LEU A 333 -28.20 -4.26 15.10
N ARG A 334 -28.20 -5.39 15.84
CA ARG A 334 -27.37 -6.56 15.51
C ARG A 334 -27.87 -7.11 14.18
N LEU A 335 -27.00 -7.23 13.18
CA LEU A 335 -27.30 -8.00 11.97
C LEU A 335 -26.20 -9.01 11.71
N HIS A 336 -26.68 -10.25 11.65
CA HIS A 336 -25.99 -11.49 11.41
C HIS A 336 -25.34 -11.53 10.02
N LEU A 337 -24.11 -12.05 9.98
CA LEU A 337 -23.45 -12.55 8.78
C LEU A 337 -24.21 -13.80 8.28
N SER A 338 -24.70 -13.76 7.06
CA SER A 338 -25.06 -14.94 6.28
C SER A 338 -24.17 -15.01 5.03
N ALA A 339 -23.61 -16.18 4.81
CA ALA A 339 -22.75 -16.53 3.69
C ALA A 339 -23.59 -16.86 2.44
N VAL A 340 -23.11 -16.44 1.28
CA VAL A 340 -23.23 -17.15 -0.01
C VAL A 340 -21.91 -17.02 -0.75
#